data_AF-Q17YF2-F1
#
_entry.id   AF-Q17YF2-F1
#
_cell.length_a   1.000
_cell.length_b   1.000
_cell.length_c   1.000
_cell.angle_alpha   90.00
_cell.angle_beta   90.00
_cell.angle_gamma   90.00
#
_symmetry.space_group_name_H-M   'P 1'
#
loop_
_entity.id
_entity.type
_entity.pdbx_description
1 polymer ?
#
loop_
_entity_poly.entity_id
_entity_poly.type
_entity_poly.pdbx_seq_one_letter_code
_entity_poly.pdbx_strand_id
1 'polypeptide(L)'
;MKQMIKKVLKGLLPTRVLNAYCHVENLGAIKDQVTLIANQVNSILWRAERVMTINELFIETPKEKIESFIKSLHPIKTEHELVRLGAKHDGGYLVPKDFKGIKALFSPGVGHTSAFEEDFYRQCRLANSNDIYIWQTNR
;
A
#
# COMPACT_ATOMS: atom_id res chain seq x y z
N MET A 1 -14.28 -41.80 -40.37
CA MET A 1 -15.68 -42.04 -40.83
C MET A 1 -16.26 -40.87 -41.64
N LYS A 2 -16.35 -39.62 -41.12
CA LYS A 2 -16.86 -38.45 -41.87
C LYS A 2 -16.17 -38.19 -43.22
N GLN A 3 -14.83 -38.30 -43.30
CA GLN A 3 -14.08 -38.07 -44.55
C GLN A 3 -14.32 -39.14 -45.64
N MET A 4 -14.51 -40.42 -45.23
CA MET A 4 -14.87 -41.52 -46.14
C MET A 4 -16.27 -41.31 -46.73
N ILE A 5 -17.23 -40.93 -45.88
CA ILE A 5 -18.61 -40.65 -46.28
C ILE A 5 -18.66 -39.46 -47.25
N LYS A 6 -17.91 -38.37 -46.98
CA LYS A 6 -17.78 -37.24 -47.92
C LYS A 6 -17.24 -37.66 -49.28
N LYS A 7 -16.24 -38.54 -49.32
CA LYS A 7 -15.60 -39.01 -50.57
C LYS A 7 -16.58 -39.84 -51.42
N VAL A 8 -17.41 -40.66 -50.78
CA VAL A 8 -18.45 -41.47 -51.45
C VAL A 8 -19.59 -40.59 -51.97
N LEU A 9 -20.12 -39.67 -51.15
CA LEU A 9 -21.17 -38.72 -51.58
C LEU A 9 -20.73 -37.83 -52.75
N LYS A 10 -19.42 -37.49 -52.84
CA LYS A 10 -18.89 -36.72 -53.97
C LYS A 10 -18.92 -37.46 -55.31
N GLY A 11 -18.97 -38.81 -55.33
CA GLY A 11 -19.05 -39.61 -56.55
C GLY A 11 -20.47 -39.96 -57.00
N LEU A 12 -21.47 -39.81 -56.12
CA LEU A 12 -22.87 -40.21 -56.33
C LEU A 12 -23.81 -39.04 -56.63
N LEU A 13 -23.43 -37.81 -56.29
CA LEU A 13 -24.30 -36.64 -56.41
C LEU A 13 -24.09 -35.89 -57.75
N PRO A 14 -25.16 -35.33 -58.36
CA PRO A 14 -25.03 -34.46 -59.54
C PRO A 14 -24.14 -33.24 -59.25
N THR A 15 -23.43 -32.76 -60.26
CA THR A 15 -22.47 -31.63 -60.17
C THR A 15 -23.05 -30.38 -59.51
N ARG A 16 -24.35 -30.13 -59.71
CA ARG A 16 -25.08 -29.01 -59.09
C ARG A 16 -25.15 -29.11 -57.56
N VAL A 17 -25.39 -30.31 -57.03
CA VAL A 17 -25.50 -30.56 -55.58
C VAL A 17 -24.11 -30.53 -54.93
N LEU A 18 -23.10 -31.05 -55.62
CA LEU A 18 -21.69 -30.94 -55.25
C LEU A 18 -21.23 -29.48 -55.10
N ASN A 19 -21.57 -28.62 -56.07
CA ASN A 19 -21.21 -27.21 -56.01
C ASN A 19 -21.91 -26.48 -54.84
N ALA A 20 -23.19 -26.77 -54.61
CA ALA A 20 -23.92 -26.22 -53.45
C ALA A 20 -23.30 -26.68 -52.11
N TYR A 21 -22.90 -27.96 -52.01
CA TYR A 21 -22.22 -28.50 -50.83
C TYR A 21 -20.87 -27.82 -50.57
N CYS A 22 -20.02 -27.70 -51.59
CA CYS A 22 -18.74 -26.99 -51.48
C CYS A 22 -18.93 -25.51 -51.10
N HIS A 23 -19.99 -24.86 -51.60
CA HIS A 23 -20.30 -23.48 -51.23
C HIS A 23 -20.70 -23.35 -49.75
N VAL A 24 -21.55 -24.25 -49.25
CA VAL A 24 -21.95 -24.32 -47.83
C VAL A 24 -20.76 -24.62 -46.92
N GLU A 25 -19.85 -25.51 -47.33
CA GLU A 25 -18.60 -25.77 -46.58
C GLU A 25 -17.69 -24.54 -46.53
N ASN A 26 -17.54 -23.82 -47.65
CA ASN A 26 -16.75 -22.58 -47.70
C ASN A 26 -17.38 -21.48 -46.84
N LEU A 27 -18.70 -21.33 -46.86
CA LEU A 27 -19.45 -20.40 -45.98
C LEU A 27 -19.23 -20.74 -44.50
N GLY A 28 -19.22 -22.02 -44.15
CA GLY A 28 -18.90 -22.49 -42.79
C GLY A 28 -17.48 -22.13 -42.38
N ALA A 29 -16.49 -22.40 -43.24
CA ALA A 29 -15.10 -22.05 -42.98
C ALA A 29 -14.89 -20.53 -42.82
N ILE A 30 -15.58 -19.71 -43.63
CA ILE A 30 -15.55 -18.25 -43.50
C ILE A 30 -16.15 -17.81 -42.16
N LYS A 31 -17.28 -18.41 -41.74
CA LYS A 31 -17.90 -18.11 -40.44
C LYS A 31 -16.98 -18.45 -39.27
N ASP A 32 -16.25 -19.57 -39.35
CA ASP A 32 -15.30 -19.97 -38.31
C ASP A 32 -14.13 -18.99 -38.23
N GLN A 33 -13.60 -18.54 -39.38
CA GLN A 33 -12.56 -17.50 -39.44
C GLN A 33 -13.02 -16.17 -38.85
N VAL A 34 -14.23 -15.71 -39.19
CA VAL A 34 -14.81 -14.48 -38.63
C VAL A 34 -14.98 -14.60 -37.11
N THR A 35 -15.41 -15.77 -36.63
CA THR A 35 -15.55 -16.03 -35.19
C THR A 35 -14.20 -15.98 -34.47
N LEU A 36 -13.15 -16.57 -35.08
CA LEU A 36 -11.79 -16.54 -34.54
C LEU A 36 -11.26 -15.10 -34.44
N ILE A 37 -11.45 -14.31 -35.49
CA ILE A 37 -11.06 -12.89 -35.53
C ILE A 37 -11.82 -12.11 -34.46
N ALA A 38 -13.14 -12.28 -34.34
CA ALA A 38 -13.94 -11.62 -33.33
C ALA A 38 -13.45 -11.94 -31.90
N ASN A 39 -13.10 -13.19 -31.63
CA ASN A 39 -12.54 -13.60 -30.34
C ASN A 39 -11.17 -12.95 -30.08
N GLN A 40 -10.31 -12.86 -31.09
CA GLN A 40 -9.02 -12.17 -30.97
C GLN A 40 -9.21 -10.68 -30.67
N VAL A 41 -10.10 -10.00 -31.40
CA VAL A 41 -10.43 -8.59 -31.18
C VAL A 41 -10.96 -8.36 -29.77
N ASN A 42 -11.91 -9.17 -29.32
CA ASN A 42 -12.45 -9.08 -27.94
C ASN A 42 -11.36 -9.29 -26.89
N SER A 43 -10.43 -10.24 -27.11
CA SER A 43 -9.31 -10.46 -26.20
C SER A 43 -8.37 -9.25 -26.08
N ILE A 44 -8.14 -8.55 -27.19
CA ILE A 44 -7.32 -7.32 -27.22
C ILE A 44 -8.06 -6.19 -26.51
N LEU A 45 -9.36 -6.04 -26.77
CA LEU A 45 -10.20 -5.02 -26.14
C LEU A 45 -10.21 -5.19 -24.62
N TRP A 46 -10.45 -6.40 -24.10
CA TRP A 46 -10.42 -6.67 -22.66
C TRP A 46 -9.05 -6.40 -22.03
N ARG A 47 -7.95 -6.66 -22.76
CA ARG A 47 -6.61 -6.33 -22.27
C ARG A 47 -6.39 -4.82 -22.21
N ALA A 48 -6.87 -4.08 -23.20
CA ALA A 48 -6.78 -2.62 -23.21
C ALA A 48 -7.61 -1.98 -22.09
N GLU A 49 -8.85 -2.43 -21.90
CA GLU A 49 -9.72 -1.97 -20.81
C GLU A 49 -9.07 -2.17 -19.43
N ARG A 50 -8.47 -3.34 -19.19
CA ARG A 50 -7.76 -3.61 -17.93
C ARG A 50 -6.54 -2.71 -17.72
N VAL A 51 -5.81 -2.37 -18.78
CA VAL A 51 -4.66 -1.46 -18.67
C VAL A 51 -5.12 -0.03 -18.39
N MET A 52 -6.24 0.41 -18.98
CA MET A 52 -6.83 1.73 -18.68
C MET A 52 -7.27 1.83 -17.21
N THR A 53 -7.89 0.78 -16.65
CA THR A 53 -8.23 0.75 -15.21
C THR A 53 -7.00 0.81 -14.29
N ILE A 54 -5.85 0.28 -14.72
CA ILE A 54 -4.61 0.40 -13.94
C ILE A 54 -4.15 1.86 -13.86
N ASN A 55 -4.28 2.64 -14.93
CA ASN A 55 -3.98 4.08 -14.87
C ASN A 55 -4.91 4.84 -13.93
N GLU A 56 -6.16 4.40 -13.76
CA GLU A 56 -7.09 4.96 -12.77
C GLU A 56 -6.75 4.55 -11.32
N LEU A 57 -6.04 3.44 -11.13
CA LEU A 57 -5.58 2.98 -9.81
C LEU A 57 -4.34 3.74 -9.31
N PHE A 58 -3.56 4.35 -10.22
CA PHE A 58 -2.45 5.24 -9.86
C PHE A 58 -2.98 6.65 -9.58
N ILE A 59 -3.68 6.79 -8.45
CA ILE A 59 -4.03 8.10 -7.92
C ILE A 59 -2.75 8.68 -7.30
N GLU A 60 -2.06 9.53 -8.04
CA GLU A 60 -0.97 10.32 -7.49
C GLU A 60 -1.52 11.26 -6.42
N THR A 61 -0.94 11.21 -5.22
CA THR A 61 -1.31 12.16 -4.17
C THR A 61 -0.79 13.54 -4.57
N PRO A 62 -1.66 14.57 -4.66
CA PRO A 62 -1.24 15.91 -5.02
C PRO A 62 -0.10 16.41 -4.13
N LYS A 63 0.91 17.02 -4.74
CA LYS A 63 2.10 17.53 -4.06
C LYS A 63 1.73 18.45 -2.89
N GLU A 64 0.70 19.28 -3.04
CA GLU A 64 0.22 20.22 -2.04
C GLU A 64 -0.30 19.52 -0.78
N LYS A 65 -0.92 18.34 -0.93
CA LYS A 65 -1.36 17.51 0.21
C LYS A 65 -0.16 16.94 0.96
N ILE A 66 0.86 16.49 0.25
CA ILE A 66 2.09 15.97 0.86
C ILE A 66 2.83 17.10 1.59
N GLU A 67 2.97 18.27 0.94
CA GLU A 67 3.63 19.42 1.55
C GLU A 67 2.90 19.93 2.78
N SER A 68 1.57 20.05 2.72
CA SER A 68 0.77 20.48 3.88
C SER A 68 0.82 19.47 5.03
N PHE A 69 0.79 18.16 4.71
CA PHE A 69 0.97 17.11 5.70
C PHE A 69 2.36 17.18 6.36
N ILE A 70 3.43 17.27 5.57
CA ILE A 70 4.79 17.39 6.11
C ILE A 70 4.92 18.65 6.98
N LYS A 71 4.38 19.80 6.54
CA LYS A 71 4.34 21.02 7.36
C LYS A 71 3.62 20.82 8.68
N SER A 72 2.52 20.05 8.69
CA SER A 72 1.76 19.76 9.91
C SER A 72 2.50 18.88 10.92
N LEU A 73 3.46 18.07 10.46
CA LEU A 73 4.29 17.21 11.31
C LEU A 73 5.49 17.94 11.93
N HIS A 74 5.75 19.19 11.54
CA HIS A 74 6.88 19.93 12.09
C HIS A 74 6.67 20.20 13.59
N PRO A 75 7.74 20.10 14.41
CA PRO A 75 7.66 20.47 15.82
C PRO A 75 7.11 21.89 15.99
N ILE A 76 6.11 22.03 16.85
CA ILE A 76 5.54 23.32 17.21
C ILE A 76 6.34 23.89 18.37
N LYS A 77 6.60 25.20 18.35
CA LYS A 77 7.24 25.88 19.48
C LYS A 77 6.29 25.88 20.68
N THR A 78 6.72 25.24 21.76
CA THR A 78 6.04 25.26 23.06
C THR A 78 6.40 26.50 23.86
N GLU A 79 5.67 26.75 24.95
CA GLU A 79 5.97 27.85 25.89
C GLU A 79 7.38 27.77 26.47
N HIS A 80 7.85 26.55 26.75
CA HIS A 80 9.17 26.29 27.31
C HIS A 80 10.10 25.62 26.28
N GLU A 81 11.41 25.80 26.45
CA GLU A 81 12.44 25.00 25.78
C GLU A 81 12.24 23.52 26.13
N LEU A 82 12.39 22.60 25.17
CA LEU A 82 12.26 21.16 25.41
C LEU A 82 13.65 20.54 25.58
N VAL A 83 13.83 19.71 26.62
CA VAL A 83 15.02 18.90 26.84
C VAL A 83 14.73 17.43 26.59
N ARG A 84 15.70 16.71 26.01
CA ARG A 84 15.61 15.26 25.83
C ARG A 84 16.03 14.54 27.10
N LEU A 85 15.18 13.66 27.62
CA LEU A 85 15.48 12.75 28.75
C LEU A 85 15.39 11.29 28.30
N GLY A 86 16.21 10.43 28.90
CA GLY A 86 16.24 8.99 28.64
C GLY A 86 17.45 8.56 27.81
N ALA A 87 17.64 7.24 27.73
CA ALA A 87 18.85 6.64 27.18
C ALA A 87 19.22 7.15 25.77
N LYS A 88 20.51 7.28 25.48
CA LYS A 88 21.05 7.89 24.25
C LYS A 88 20.53 7.28 22.94
N HIS A 89 20.23 5.99 22.95
CA HIS A 89 19.82 5.22 21.76
C HIS A 89 18.34 4.79 21.79
N ASP A 90 17.56 5.35 22.71
CA ASP A 90 16.12 5.13 22.80
C ASP A 90 15.33 6.27 22.14
N GLY A 91 14.03 6.12 21.94
CA GLY A 91 13.13 7.20 21.54
C GLY A 91 13.19 8.38 22.51
N GLY A 92 13.35 8.11 23.81
CA GLY A 92 13.44 9.12 24.86
C GLY A 92 12.18 9.99 24.95
N TYR A 93 12.28 11.07 25.74
CA TYR A 93 11.17 11.98 25.99
C TYR A 93 11.62 13.42 25.79
N LEU A 94 10.79 14.23 25.13
CA LEU A 94 10.93 15.69 25.13
C LEU A 94 10.10 16.27 26.27
N VAL A 95 10.78 16.87 27.24
CA VAL A 95 10.15 17.42 28.46
C VAL A 95 10.41 18.92 28.53
N PRO A 96 9.40 19.74 28.89
CA PRO A 96 9.61 21.16 29.17
C PRO A 96 10.72 21.39 30.20
N LYS A 97 11.62 22.33 29.90
CA LYS A 97 12.73 22.73 30.77
C LYS A 97 12.26 23.67 31.88
N ASP A 98 11.19 23.27 32.59
CA ASP A 98 10.63 23.98 33.72
C ASP A 98 10.57 23.04 34.93
N PHE A 99 11.74 22.79 35.52
CA PHE A 99 11.88 21.85 36.63
C PHE A 99 11.75 22.52 38.00
N LYS A 100 11.53 23.83 38.05
CA LYS A 100 11.53 24.61 39.30
C LYS A 100 10.27 24.28 40.12
N GLY A 101 10.45 24.00 41.40
CA GLY A 101 9.35 23.70 42.32
C GLY A 101 8.82 22.28 42.23
N ILE A 102 9.34 21.43 41.32
CA ILE A 102 9.00 20.01 41.27
C ILE A 102 9.62 19.31 42.49
N LYS A 103 8.77 18.60 43.25
CA LYS A 103 9.17 17.91 44.49
C LYS A 103 9.22 16.39 44.37
N ALA A 104 8.52 15.82 43.40
CA ALA A 104 8.44 14.39 43.23
C ALA A 104 8.29 13.98 41.76
N LEU A 105 8.88 12.83 41.40
CA LEU A 105 8.64 12.10 40.16
C LEU A 105 8.05 10.73 40.50
N PHE A 106 6.91 10.40 39.90
CA PHE A 106 6.31 9.07 39.95
C PHE A 106 6.48 8.43 38.57
N SER A 107 7.26 7.36 38.50
CA SER A 107 7.52 6.66 37.25
C SER A 107 7.06 5.21 37.31
N PRO A 108 6.35 4.72 36.28
CA PRO A 108 6.10 3.28 36.12
C PRO A 108 7.39 2.51 35.72
N GLY A 109 8.45 3.22 35.32
CA GLY A 109 9.66 2.65 34.75
C GLY A 109 9.46 2.01 33.37
N VAL A 110 10.56 1.77 32.65
CA VAL A 110 10.55 1.11 31.34
C VAL A 110 11.74 0.15 31.24
N GLY A 111 11.53 -1.08 30.76
CA GLY A 111 12.58 -2.12 30.80
C GLY A 111 13.30 -2.29 32.15
N HIS A 112 14.55 -2.75 32.07
CA HIS A 112 15.50 -2.74 33.18
C HIS A 112 16.29 -1.43 33.25
N THR A 113 15.76 -0.33 32.68
CA THR A 113 16.44 0.96 32.59
C THR A 113 15.74 2.00 33.45
N SER A 114 16.53 2.83 34.13
CA SER A 114 16.07 4.01 34.86
C SER A 114 16.69 5.30 34.30
N ALA A 115 17.12 5.26 33.03
CA ALA A 115 17.83 6.38 32.40
C ALA A 115 16.97 7.67 32.36
N PHE A 116 15.65 7.53 32.23
CA PHE A 116 14.75 8.69 32.27
C PHE A 116 14.74 9.34 33.66
N GLU A 117 14.59 8.54 34.70
CA GLU A 117 14.55 8.96 36.10
C GLU A 117 15.88 9.59 36.51
N GLU A 118 17.00 9.01 36.07
CA GLU A 118 18.34 9.56 36.28
C GLU A 118 18.52 10.92 35.60
N ASP A 119 18.13 11.05 34.34
CA ASP A 119 18.22 12.32 33.62
C ASP A 119 17.31 13.39 34.24
N PHE A 120 16.08 13.00 34.63
CA PHE A 120 15.13 13.88 35.31
C PHE A 120 15.68 14.37 36.66
N TYR A 121 16.24 13.45 37.46
CA TYR A 121 16.88 13.80 38.74
C TYR A 121 17.96 14.87 38.54
N ARG A 122 18.84 14.70 37.54
CA ARG A 122 19.91 15.66 37.25
C ARG A 122 19.37 17.04 36.91
N GLN A 123 18.34 17.12 36.05
CA GLN A 123 17.73 18.40 35.69
C GLN A 123 17.05 19.08 36.88
N CYS A 124 16.27 18.32 37.66
CA CYS A 124 15.59 18.85 38.84
C CYS A 124 16.57 19.33 39.92
N ARG A 125 17.68 18.62 40.13
CA ARG A 125 18.70 19.00 41.11
C ARG A 125 19.42 20.31 40.74
N LEU A 126 19.55 20.61 39.44
CA LEU A 126 20.10 21.89 39.00
C LEU A 126 19.13 23.06 39.20
N ALA A 127 17.82 22.79 39.18
CA ALA A 127 16.78 23.81 39.27
C ALA A 127 16.27 24.07 40.70
N ASN A 128 16.56 23.18 41.66
CA ASN A 128 16.00 23.23 43.01
C ASN A 128 17.10 23.09 44.08
N SER A 129 16.92 23.79 45.21
CA SER A 129 17.82 23.71 46.36
C SER A 129 17.50 22.57 47.33
N ASN A 130 16.31 21.98 47.24
CA ASN A 130 15.88 20.84 48.07
C ASN A 130 15.99 19.53 47.28
N ASP A 131 16.12 18.43 48.02
CA ASP A 131 16.09 17.08 47.43
C ASP A 131 14.74 16.77 46.76
N ILE A 132 14.80 15.95 45.71
CA ILE A 132 13.65 15.48 44.95
C ILE A 132 13.36 14.01 45.27
N TYR A 133 12.10 13.67 45.45
CA TYR A 133 11.66 12.29 45.67
C TYR A 133 11.38 11.60 44.33
N ILE A 134 12.02 10.47 44.09
CA ILE A 134 11.74 9.64 42.90
C ILE A 134 11.15 8.33 43.37
N TRP A 135 9.94 8.03 42.91
CA TRP A 135 9.27 6.77 43.16
C TRP A 135 9.11 6.03 41.83
N GLN A 136 9.70 4.84 41.76
CA GLN A 136 9.57 3.94 40.62
C GLN A 136 8.82 2.70 41.07
N THR A 137 7.80 2.26 40.31
CA THR A 137 7.17 0.98 40.59
C THR A 137 8.18 -0.15 40.39
N ASN A 138 8.40 -0.96 41.43
CA ASN A 138 9.18 -2.18 41.31
C ASN A 138 8.54 -3.08 40.26
N ARG A 139 9.39 -3.61 39.38
CA ARG A 139 9.01 -4.66 38.46
C ARG A 139 9.22 -6.03 39.09
#